data_AF-A0A1X9SY65-F1
#
_entry.id   AF-A0A1X9SY65-F1
#
_cell.length_a   1.000
_cell.length_b   1.000
_cell.length_c   1.000
_cell.angle_alpha   90.00
_cell.angle_beta   90.00
_cell.angle_gamma   90.00
#
_symmetry.space_group_name_H-M   'P 1'
#
loop_
_entity.id
_entity.type
_entity.pdbx_description
1 polymer ?
#
loop_
_entity_poly.entity_id
_entity_poly.type
_entity_poly.pdbx_seq_one_letter_code
_entity_poly.pdbx_strand_id
1 'polypeptide(L)'
;MRSAVVAILAGFILAGCLQKFPAPITTKPDQIEVTQDEIEAKINIFYNDCTNLKEPSKCKRLADGIYKSGDFKSAAIAYDMICYGFQYIPACKQLADMFVYGDGVTKDIDTAITIYQIACNNGDNNSCDLAKNLRVQNGKK
;
A
#
# COMPACT_ATOMS: atom_id res chain seq x y z
N MET A 1 -36.82 -29.73 38.40
CA MET A 1 -37.81 -28.93 39.14
C MET A 1 -37.09 -27.81 39.89
N ARG A 2 -37.40 -26.54 39.55
CA ARG A 2 -37.26 -25.30 40.38
C ARG A 2 -35.82 -24.88 40.80
N SER A 3 -35.32 -23.63 40.70
CA SER A 3 -35.91 -22.32 40.43
C SER A 3 -34.83 -21.26 40.03
N ALA A 4 -35.26 -20.29 39.22
CA ALA A 4 -34.95 -18.85 39.12
C ALA A 4 -33.57 -18.26 39.56
N VAL A 5 -33.00 -17.44 38.67
CA VAL A 5 -32.18 -16.27 39.05
C VAL A 5 -32.73 -15.02 38.35
N VAL A 6 -32.79 -13.94 39.13
CA VAL A 6 -33.59 -12.72 39.04
C VAL A 6 -32.92 -11.64 38.15
N ALA A 7 -33.75 -10.91 37.40
CA ALA A 7 -33.38 -9.70 36.68
C ALA A 7 -33.24 -8.49 37.63
N ILE A 8 -32.21 -7.65 37.43
CA ILE A 8 -32.14 -6.32 38.05
C ILE A 8 -31.89 -5.29 36.94
N LEU A 9 -32.97 -4.57 36.60
CA LEU A 9 -32.94 -3.29 35.90
C LEU A 9 -32.56 -2.19 36.90
N ALA A 10 -31.55 -1.39 36.59
CA ALA A 10 -31.31 -0.12 37.27
C ALA A 10 -31.04 0.95 36.22
N GLY A 11 -32.07 1.72 35.90
CA GLY A 11 -31.96 2.94 35.13
C GLY A 11 -31.39 4.07 35.97
N PHE A 12 -30.55 4.89 35.34
CA PHE A 12 -30.21 6.22 35.85
C PHE A 12 -30.58 7.24 34.77
N ILE A 13 -31.67 7.94 35.04
CA ILE A 13 -32.11 9.13 34.31
C ILE A 13 -31.42 10.33 34.97
N LEU A 14 -30.50 10.98 34.27
CA LEU A 14 -30.08 12.34 34.59
C LEU A 14 -30.59 13.27 33.49
N ALA A 15 -31.54 14.12 33.90
CA ALA A 15 -32.06 15.21 33.10
C ALA A 15 -31.01 16.32 32.97
N GLY A 16 -30.61 16.64 31.73
CA GLY A 16 -29.76 17.77 31.36
C GLY A 16 -30.40 18.53 30.20
N CYS A 17 -30.41 19.86 30.29
CA CYS A 17 -31.23 20.76 29.46
C CYS A 17 -30.88 20.76 27.96
N LEU A 18 -31.93 20.86 27.13
CA LEU A 18 -31.89 21.00 25.67
C LEU A 18 -31.38 22.40 25.26
N GLN A 19 -30.11 22.52 24.90
CA GLN A 19 -29.66 23.57 23.98
C GLN A 19 -29.60 22.99 22.57
N LYS A 20 -30.46 23.50 21.69
CA LYS A 20 -30.56 23.10 20.28
C LYS A 20 -29.36 23.67 19.52
N PHE A 21 -28.22 23.02 19.62
CA PHE A 21 -27.12 23.24 18.68
C PHE A 21 -27.54 22.68 17.31
N PRO A 22 -27.31 23.39 16.19
CA PRO A 22 -27.42 22.76 14.89
C PRO A 22 -26.50 21.54 14.88
N ALA A 23 -27.02 20.40 14.41
CA ALA A 23 -26.24 19.16 14.35
C ALA A 23 -24.89 19.45 13.68
N PRO A 24 -23.77 18.95 14.24
CA PRO A 24 -22.51 18.99 13.53
C PRO A 24 -22.74 18.33 12.17
N ILE A 25 -22.37 19.01 11.09
CA ILE A 25 -22.35 18.41 9.76
C ILE A 25 -21.25 17.34 9.81
N THR A 26 -21.60 16.12 10.20
CA THR A 26 -20.68 14.98 10.23
C THR A 26 -20.65 14.33 8.86
N THR A 27 -20.17 15.04 7.85
CA THR A 27 -19.53 14.34 6.73
C THR A 27 -18.07 14.20 7.11
N LYS A 28 -17.79 13.19 7.95
CA LYS A 28 -16.45 12.60 8.03
C LYS A 28 -16.03 12.37 6.57
N PRO A 29 -14.84 12.81 6.13
CA PRO A 29 -14.38 12.44 4.80
C PRO A 29 -14.40 10.91 4.79
N ASP A 30 -15.18 10.31 3.91
CA ASP A 30 -15.16 8.87 3.74
C ASP A 30 -13.71 8.50 3.47
N GLN A 31 -13.08 7.86 4.47
CA GLN A 31 -11.90 7.06 4.22
C GLN A 31 -12.45 5.99 3.29
N ILE A 32 -12.14 6.09 2.00
CA ILE A 32 -12.42 5.03 1.05
C ILE A 32 -11.62 3.83 1.56
N GLU A 33 -12.27 2.99 2.35
CA GLU A 33 -11.73 1.75 2.86
C GLU A 33 -11.78 0.80 1.66
N VAL A 34 -10.79 0.94 0.77
CA VAL A 34 -10.70 0.13 -0.45
C VAL A 34 -10.68 -1.33 -0.01
N THR A 35 -11.73 -2.06 -0.33
CA THR A 35 -11.87 -3.45 0.10
C THR A 35 -10.86 -4.33 -0.65
N GLN A 36 -10.50 -5.47 -0.06
CA GLN A 36 -9.58 -6.42 -0.70
C GLN A 36 -10.07 -6.82 -2.10
N ASP A 37 -11.39 -6.91 -2.29
CA ASP A 37 -12.03 -7.26 -3.56
C ASP A 37 -11.88 -6.15 -4.61
N GLU A 38 -11.92 -4.87 -4.20
CA GLU A 38 -11.67 -3.73 -5.10
C GLU A 38 -10.20 -3.64 -5.51
N ILE A 39 -9.28 -3.99 -4.61
CA ILE A 39 -7.84 -4.10 -4.91
C ILE A 39 -7.62 -5.22 -5.93
N GLU A 40 -8.24 -6.38 -5.72
CA GLU A 40 -8.12 -7.54 -6.61
C GLU A 40 -8.68 -7.26 -8.01
N ALA A 41 -9.84 -6.60 -8.11
CA ALA A 41 -10.41 -6.20 -9.39
C ALA A 41 -9.50 -5.25 -10.17
N LYS A 42 -8.94 -4.23 -9.50
CA LYS A 42 -7.98 -3.28 -10.10
C LYS A 42 -6.70 -3.99 -10.56
N ILE A 43 -6.17 -4.91 -9.76
CA ILE A 43 -4.98 -5.70 -10.10
C ILE A 43 -5.24 -6.57 -11.32
N ASN A 44 -6.38 -7.23 -11.40
CA ASN A 44 -6.73 -8.08 -12.54
C ASN A 44 -6.86 -7.28 -13.84
N ILE A 45 -7.48 -6.09 -13.78
CA ILE A 45 -7.55 -5.17 -14.92
C ILE A 45 -6.14 -4.76 -15.34
N PHE A 46 -5.32 -4.31 -14.38
CA PHE A 46 -3.93 -3.94 -14.63
C PHE A 46 -3.13 -5.08 -15.25
N TYR A 47 -3.28 -6.31 -14.73
CA TYR A 47 -2.58 -7.49 -15.24
C TYR A 47 -2.93 -7.78 -16.70
N ASN A 48 -4.22 -7.72 -17.02
CA ASN A 48 -4.71 -7.94 -18.39
C ASN A 48 -4.20 -6.86 -19.34
N ASP A 49 -4.31 -5.59 -18.95
CA ASP A 49 -3.80 -4.46 -19.74
C ASP A 49 -2.30 -4.63 -19.99
N CYS A 50 -1.55 -5.00 -18.95
CA CYS A 50 -0.12 -5.19 -19.05
C CYS A 50 0.29 -6.33 -19.98
N THR A 51 -0.39 -7.47 -19.85
CA THR A 51 -0.14 -8.64 -20.69
C THR A 51 -0.45 -8.33 -22.16
N ASN A 52 -1.49 -7.53 -22.42
CA ASN A 52 -1.86 -7.10 -23.77
C ASN A 52 -0.87 -6.11 -24.39
N LEU A 53 -0.24 -5.24 -23.58
CA LEU A 53 0.72 -4.25 -24.07
C LEU A 53 2.01 -4.86 -24.62
N LYS A 54 2.38 -6.07 -24.19
CA LYS A 54 3.62 -6.80 -24.57
C LYS A 54 4.91 -5.99 -24.43
N GLU A 55 4.88 -4.91 -23.66
CA GLU A 55 6.00 -4.00 -23.44
C GLU A 55 6.04 -3.58 -21.97
N PRO A 56 7.02 -4.10 -21.19
CA PRO A 56 7.13 -3.78 -19.77
C PRO A 56 7.31 -2.28 -19.47
N SER A 57 7.85 -1.52 -20.42
CA SER A 57 7.98 -0.07 -20.34
C SER A 57 6.62 0.64 -20.34
N LYS A 58 5.65 0.19 -21.16
CA LYS A 58 4.28 0.72 -21.19
C LYS A 58 3.52 0.35 -19.92
N CYS A 59 3.71 -0.87 -19.44
CA CYS A 59 3.23 -1.31 -18.12
C CYS A 59 3.70 -0.41 -16.99
N LYS A 60 5.01 -0.12 -16.93
CA LYS A 60 5.55 0.77 -15.91
C LYS A 60 4.90 2.15 -15.97
N ARG A 61 4.60 2.69 -17.15
CA ARG A 61 3.90 3.99 -17.27
C ARG A 61 2.49 3.97 -16.65
N LEU A 62 1.79 2.84 -16.72
CA LEU A 62 0.51 2.67 -16.02
C LEU A 62 0.72 2.65 -14.50
N ALA A 63 1.71 1.88 -14.01
CA ALA A 63 2.07 1.85 -12.59
C ALA A 63 2.49 3.24 -12.07
N ASP A 64 3.22 4.02 -12.87
CA ASP A 64 3.59 5.41 -12.57
C ASP A 64 2.33 6.29 -12.42
N GLY A 65 1.31 6.05 -13.24
CA GLY A 65 0.01 6.74 -13.14
C GLY A 65 -0.72 6.41 -11.84
N ILE A 66 -0.75 5.13 -11.46
CA ILE A 66 -1.35 4.64 -10.20
C ILE A 66 -0.60 5.24 -8.99
N TYR A 67 0.73 5.28 -9.03
CA TYR A 67 1.53 5.90 -7.98
C TYR A 67 1.23 7.40 -7.86
N LYS A 68 1.15 8.12 -8.99
CA LYS A 68 0.83 9.57 -9.01
C LYS A 68 -0.57 9.90 -8.52
N SER A 69 -1.53 8.98 -8.62
CA SER A 69 -2.87 9.18 -8.07
C SER A 69 -2.94 8.96 -6.55
N GLY A 70 -1.84 8.55 -5.92
CA GLY A 70 -1.78 8.27 -4.48
C GLY A 70 -2.26 6.87 -4.11
N ASP A 71 -2.58 6.01 -5.09
CA ASP A 71 -2.96 4.61 -4.83
C ASP A 71 -1.69 3.75 -4.68
N PHE A 72 -0.92 4.04 -3.63
CA PHE A 72 0.41 3.46 -3.45
C PHE A 72 0.37 1.94 -3.27
N LYS A 73 -0.69 1.39 -2.66
CA LYS A 73 -0.82 -0.05 -2.46
C LYS A 73 -0.98 -0.76 -3.81
N SER A 74 -1.85 -0.27 -4.69
CA SER A 74 -1.96 -0.82 -6.05
C SER A 74 -0.69 -0.58 -6.88
N ALA A 75 -0.01 0.56 -6.69
CA ALA A 75 1.26 0.83 -7.37
C ALA A 75 2.36 -0.15 -6.96
N ALA A 76 2.49 -0.47 -5.67
CA ALA A 76 3.48 -1.43 -5.17
C ALA A 76 3.29 -2.80 -5.83
N ILE A 77 2.04 -3.28 -5.86
CA ILE A 77 1.68 -4.56 -6.47
C ILE A 77 1.97 -4.55 -7.98
N ALA A 78 1.63 -3.45 -8.66
CA ALA A 78 1.93 -3.27 -10.07
C ALA A 78 3.45 -3.29 -10.35
N TYR A 79 4.26 -2.57 -9.57
CA TYR A 79 5.71 -2.59 -9.74
C TYR A 79 6.32 -3.95 -9.39
N ASP A 80 5.81 -4.67 -8.40
CA ASP A 80 6.23 -6.04 -8.07
C ASP A 80 6.00 -6.99 -9.25
N MET A 81 4.79 -6.97 -9.82
CA MET A 81 4.45 -7.72 -11.02
C MET A 81 5.39 -7.38 -12.19
N ILE A 82 5.67 -6.09 -12.43
CA ILE A 82 6.54 -5.66 -13.53
C ILE A 82 8.00 -6.06 -13.26
N CYS A 83 8.47 -5.88 -12.03
CA CYS A 83 9.83 -6.18 -11.61
C CYS A 83 10.13 -7.68 -11.72
N TYR A 84 9.34 -8.52 -11.06
CA TYR A 84 9.62 -9.95 -10.99
C TYR A 84 8.98 -10.74 -12.14
N GLY A 85 7.76 -10.37 -12.54
CA GLY A 85 7.02 -11.07 -13.61
C GLY A 85 7.56 -10.77 -15.00
N PHE A 86 7.94 -9.52 -15.29
CA PHE A 86 8.51 -9.13 -16.59
C PHE A 86 10.01 -8.86 -16.55
N GLN A 87 10.66 -9.00 -15.39
CA GLN A 87 12.09 -8.75 -15.22
C GLN A 87 12.52 -7.35 -15.66
N TYR A 88 11.65 -6.35 -15.48
CA TYR A 88 11.89 -4.99 -15.97
C TYR A 88 12.47 -4.10 -14.87
N ILE A 89 13.79 -3.93 -14.94
CA ILE A 89 14.63 -3.31 -13.91
C ILE A 89 14.18 -1.91 -13.46
N PRO A 90 13.71 -1.01 -14.35
CA PRO A 90 13.19 0.28 -13.90
C PRO A 90 11.99 0.19 -12.93
N ALA A 91 11.21 -0.89 -12.98
CA ALA A 91 10.15 -1.14 -12.00
C ALA A 91 10.71 -1.67 -10.68
N CYS A 92 11.73 -2.53 -10.72
CA CYS A 92 12.42 -3.00 -9.51
C CYS A 92 12.97 -1.84 -8.70
N LYS A 93 13.62 -0.88 -9.37
CA LYS A 93 14.13 0.33 -8.71
C LYS A 93 13.02 1.11 -7.98
N GLN A 94 11.87 1.32 -8.63
CA GLN A 94 10.75 2.01 -7.97
C GLN A 94 10.12 1.20 -6.84
N LEU A 95 10.04 -0.12 -6.97
CA LEU A 95 9.58 -0.96 -5.86
C LEU A 95 10.54 -0.83 -4.65
N ALA A 96 11.84 -0.80 -4.89
CA ALA A 96 12.83 -0.60 -3.83
C ALA A 96 12.67 0.77 -3.15
N ASP A 97 12.47 1.85 -3.92
CA ASP A 97 12.12 3.18 -3.38
C ASP A 97 10.88 3.10 -2.47
N MET A 98 9.83 2.40 -2.89
CA MET A 98 8.60 2.27 -2.11
C MET A 98 8.84 1.57 -0.77
N PHE A 99 9.73 0.58 -0.70
CA PHE A 99 10.15 -0.04 0.56
C PHE A 99 11.03 0.88 1.43
N VAL A 100 11.79 1.80 0.84
CA VAL A 100 12.56 2.83 1.58
C VAL A 100 11.63 3.83 2.26
N TYR A 101 10.60 4.29 1.55
CA TYR A 101 9.69 5.33 2.03
C TYR A 101 8.47 4.79 2.79
N GLY A 102 8.10 3.52 2.57
CA GLY A 102 6.87 2.93 3.10
C GLY A 102 5.63 3.32 2.30
N ASP A 103 5.78 3.58 1.00
CA ASP A 103 4.67 3.97 0.14
C ASP A 103 3.84 2.74 -0.21
N GLY A 104 2.65 2.61 0.40
CA GLY A 104 1.75 1.49 0.12
C GLY A 104 2.22 0.12 0.60
N VAL A 105 3.40 0.06 1.24
CA VAL A 105 4.01 -1.12 1.85
C VAL A 105 4.55 -0.76 3.23
N THR A 106 4.74 -1.75 4.10
CA THR A 106 5.50 -1.55 5.33
C THR A 106 6.94 -1.20 4.97
N LYS A 107 7.46 -0.08 5.50
CA LYS A 107 8.85 0.31 5.33
C LYS A 107 9.78 -0.82 5.78
N ASP A 108 10.61 -1.29 4.87
CA ASP A 108 11.55 -2.39 5.09
C ASP A 108 12.82 -2.16 4.28
N ILE A 109 13.86 -1.68 4.97
CA ILE A 109 15.13 -1.33 4.34
C ILE A 109 15.88 -2.57 3.83
N ASP A 110 15.68 -3.73 4.44
CA ASP A 110 16.35 -4.96 4.01
C ASP A 110 15.79 -5.49 2.71
N THR A 111 14.46 -5.42 2.59
CA THR A 111 13.78 -5.71 1.33
C THR A 111 14.20 -4.71 0.25
N ALA A 112 14.26 -3.40 0.56
CA ALA A 112 14.74 -2.39 -0.39
C ALA A 112 16.18 -2.68 -0.88
N ILE A 113 17.12 -2.96 0.04
CA ILE A 113 18.51 -3.32 -0.31
C ILE A 113 18.54 -4.52 -1.26
N THR A 114 17.72 -5.54 -1.00
CA THR A 114 17.66 -6.75 -1.81
C THR A 114 17.17 -6.44 -3.23
N ILE A 115 16.10 -5.65 -3.37
CA ILE A 115 15.56 -5.27 -4.67
C ILE A 115 16.53 -4.37 -5.44
N TYR A 116 17.18 -3.41 -4.77
CA TYR A 116 18.24 -2.62 -5.39
C TYR A 116 19.42 -3.48 -5.86
N GLN A 117 19.78 -4.51 -5.10
CA GLN A 117 20.82 -5.45 -5.53
C GLN A 117 20.41 -6.23 -6.78
N ILE A 118 19.14 -6.63 -6.90
CA ILE A 118 18.60 -7.25 -8.11
C ILE A 118 18.73 -6.29 -9.30
N ALA A 119 18.33 -5.03 -9.14
CA ALA A 119 18.46 -4.02 -10.19
C ALA A 119 19.93 -3.78 -10.59
N CYS A 120 20.83 -3.67 -9.61
CA CYS A 120 22.27 -3.56 -9.80
C CYS A 120 22.85 -4.72 -10.62
N ASN A 121 22.52 -5.96 -10.24
CA ASN A 121 23.00 -7.17 -10.91
C ASN A 121 22.51 -7.29 -12.36
N ASN A 122 21.49 -6.53 -12.74
CA ASN A 122 20.93 -6.47 -14.09
C ASN A 122 21.29 -5.15 -14.83
N GLY A 123 22.34 -4.46 -14.39
CA GLY A 123 22.94 -3.36 -15.14
C GLY A 123 22.48 -1.94 -14.76
N ASP A 124 21.59 -1.78 -13.77
CA ASP A 124 21.31 -0.46 -13.21
C ASP A 124 22.36 -0.08 -12.15
N ASN A 125 23.49 0.46 -12.61
CA ASN A 125 24.63 0.83 -11.76
C ASN A 125 24.25 1.77 -10.61
N ASN A 126 23.27 2.65 -10.82
CA ASN A 126 22.78 3.55 -9.78
C ASN A 126 22.19 2.77 -8.59
N SER A 127 21.55 1.64 -8.85
CA SER A 127 21.00 0.78 -7.80
C SER A 127 22.09 0.10 -6.97
N CYS A 128 23.30 -0.07 -7.49
CA CYS A 128 24.43 -0.56 -6.69
C CYS A 128 24.80 0.42 -5.58
N ASP A 129 24.87 1.71 -5.93
CA ASP A 129 25.17 2.77 -4.96
C ASP A 129 24.04 2.94 -3.94
N LEU A 130 22.78 2.86 -4.37
CA LEU A 130 21.63 2.90 -3.47
C LEU A 130 21.65 1.74 -2.46
N ALA A 131 21.88 0.51 -2.93
CA ALA A 131 21.99 -0.66 -2.04
C ALA A 131 23.15 -0.51 -1.04
N LYS A 132 24.32 -0.05 -1.51
CA LYS A 132 25.50 0.17 -0.65
C LYS A 132 25.23 1.25 0.40
N ASN A 133 24.63 2.37 0.02
CA ASN A 133 24.33 3.47 0.93
C ASN A 133 23.32 3.05 2.00
N LEU A 134 22.26 2.33 1.60
CA LEU A 134 21.28 1.80 2.56
C LEU A 134 21.90 0.78 3.51
N ARG A 135 22.80 -0.08 3.03
CA ARG A 135 23.57 -1.01 3.88
C ARG A 135 24.34 -0.28 4.98
N VAL A 136 25.06 0.79 4.61
CA VAL A 136 25.78 1.65 5.57
C VAL A 136 24.81 2.30 6.58
N GLN A 137 23.69 2.84 6.12
CA GLN A 137 22.69 3.49 6.97
C GLN A 137 21.95 2.51 7.90
N ASN A 138 21.74 1.26 7.45
CA ASN A 138 21.04 0.22 8.20
C ASN A 138 21.98 -0.67 9.05
N GLY A 139 23.25 -0.27 9.21
CA GLY A 139 24.23 -1.00 10.02
C GLY A 139 24.68 -2.35 9.45
N LYS A 140 24.36 -2.63 8.18
CA LYS A 140 24.77 -3.85 7.47
C LYS A 140 26.04 -3.55 6.69
N LYS A 141 27.20 -3.89 7.23
CA LYS A 141 28.51 -3.74 6.54
C LYS A 141 28.81 -4.96 5.67
#